data_AF-A0A975K740-F1
#
_entry.id   AF-A0A975K740-F1
#
_cell.length_a   1.000
_cell.length_b   1.000
_cell.length_c   1.000
_cell.angle_alpha   90.00
_cell.angle_beta   90.00
_cell.angle_gamma   90.00
#
_symmetry.space_group_name_H-M   'P 1'
#
loop_
_entity.id
_entity.type
_entity.pdbx_description
1 polymer ?
#
loop_
_entity_poly.entity_id
_entity_poly.type
_entity_poly.pdbx_seq_one_letter_code
_entity_poly.pdbx_strand_id
1 'polypeptide(L)'
;MTFRNAVLGVALIPLACSAAPQENFSAEMLRRIQTAMPDARLSLKQDEPLVIVQRKSGEREEGEINLHRIHNYCAHAAASDCEAAKAEFVTKISQKLPEMTPASLRLVVRDQQYLEYLNNNGKGGPSAWGVFEPIGEDLYAVLASDSDNAIRIVGNKDLGELGLTRQQAWTFARKQTEERLPKIPTAQQLAEAPVAFEAEEYLASLLIDRDSWSRLSEAVGPDLFVTAVSDQFVFVAMRPDGTSFDEFKKVVANDCAAQQRCVSPNIYRFRGGKWMIAR
;
A
#
# COMPACT_ATOMS: atom_id res chain seq x y z
N MET A 1 75.50 5.20 -7.69
CA MET A 1 74.27 5.98 -7.43
C MET A 1 73.12 5.24 -8.08
N THR A 2 72.32 4.54 -7.30
CA THR A 2 71.27 3.64 -7.81
C THR A 2 70.03 3.90 -6.96
N PHE A 3 69.03 4.54 -7.54
CA PHE A 3 67.79 4.93 -6.86
C PHE A 3 66.88 3.71 -6.68
N ARG A 4 66.47 3.45 -5.42
CA ARG A 4 65.40 2.51 -5.06
C ARG A 4 64.07 3.21 -5.26
N ASN A 5 63.28 2.78 -6.25
CA ASN A 5 61.88 3.18 -6.37
C ASN A 5 61.02 2.33 -5.42
N ALA A 6 60.41 2.98 -4.44
CA ALA A 6 59.37 2.42 -3.59
C ALA A 6 58.02 2.53 -4.29
N VAL A 7 57.35 1.40 -4.53
CA VAL A 7 55.97 1.35 -5.02
C VAL A 7 55.05 1.45 -3.82
N LEU A 8 54.35 2.59 -3.67
CA LEU A 8 53.24 2.73 -2.73
C LEU A 8 52.03 1.97 -3.29
N GLY A 9 51.65 0.89 -2.61
CA GLY A 9 50.36 0.22 -2.84
C GLY A 9 49.23 1.07 -2.26
N VAL A 10 48.34 1.56 -3.13
CA VAL A 10 47.08 2.17 -2.72
C VAL A 10 46.09 1.03 -2.44
N ALA A 11 45.82 0.78 -1.17
CA ALA A 11 44.74 -0.10 -0.75
C ALA A 11 43.40 0.61 -0.96
N LEU A 12 42.63 0.15 -1.94
CA LEU A 12 41.22 0.49 -2.11
C LEU A 12 40.44 -0.16 -0.97
N ILE A 13 40.03 0.65 0.01
CA ILE A 13 39.09 0.21 1.04
C ILE A 13 37.70 0.21 0.41
N PRO A 14 36.99 -0.93 0.37
CA PRO A 14 35.61 -0.95 -0.06
C PRO A 14 34.77 -0.17 0.97
N LEU A 15 34.14 0.91 0.53
CA LEU A 15 33.09 1.59 1.28
C LEU A 15 31.93 0.61 1.43
N ALA A 16 31.88 -0.07 2.57
CA ALA A 16 30.70 -0.79 3.01
C ALA A 16 29.56 0.24 3.12
N CYS A 17 28.53 0.08 2.29
CA CYS A 17 27.24 0.74 2.48
C CYS A 17 26.70 0.29 3.85
N SER A 18 26.89 1.15 4.86
CA SER A 18 26.29 0.96 6.17
C SER A 18 24.84 1.42 6.05
N ALA A 19 23.92 0.49 6.31
CA ALA A 19 22.54 0.86 6.63
C ALA A 19 22.59 1.88 7.78
N ALA A 20 21.92 3.02 7.61
CA ALA A 20 21.91 4.06 8.63
C ALA A 20 21.39 3.47 9.95
N PRO A 21 22.06 3.72 11.10
CA PRO A 21 21.55 3.30 12.40
C PRO A 21 20.11 3.81 12.61
N GLN A 22 19.21 2.94 13.05
CA GLN A 22 17.77 3.23 13.23
C GLN A 22 17.50 4.49 14.06
N GLU A 23 18.30 4.75 15.12
CA GLU A 23 18.21 5.97 15.94
C GLU A 23 18.49 7.26 15.14
N ASN A 24 19.43 7.21 14.19
CA ASN A 24 19.75 8.37 13.35
C ASN A 24 18.59 8.68 12.39
N PHE A 25 17.90 7.66 11.88
CA PHE A 25 16.76 7.85 10.99
C PHE A 25 15.58 8.51 11.72
N SER A 26 15.18 7.97 12.87
CA SER A 26 14.03 8.48 13.62
C SER A 26 14.26 9.90 14.15
N ALA A 27 15.45 10.21 14.65
CA ALA A 27 15.80 11.55 15.09
C ALA A 27 15.80 12.55 13.92
N GLU A 28 16.25 12.13 12.75
CA GLU A 28 16.20 12.94 11.55
C GLU A 28 14.76 13.24 11.12
N MET A 29 13.91 12.21 11.06
CA MET A 29 12.50 12.37 10.70
C MET A 29 11.74 13.23 11.71
N LEU A 30 11.97 13.03 13.01
CA LEU A 30 11.37 13.87 14.06
C LEU A 30 11.70 15.35 13.82
N ARG A 31 12.98 15.68 13.57
CA ARG A 31 13.41 17.05 13.30
C ARG A 31 12.76 17.62 12.03
N ARG A 32 12.67 16.84 10.95
CA ARG A 32 12.03 17.27 9.70
C ARG A 32 10.54 17.58 9.91
N ILE A 33 9.82 16.69 10.61
CA ILE A 33 8.39 16.87 10.89
C ILE A 33 8.17 18.05 11.86
N GLN A 34 8.97 18.18 12.91
CA GLN A 34 8.89 19.31 13.84
C GLN A 34 9.14 20.66 13.14
N THR A 35 10.03 20.68 12.13
CA THR A 35 10.27 21.87 11.30
C THR A 35 9.04 22.22 10.46
N ALA A 36 8.37 21.21 9.89
CA ALA A 36 7.16 21.41 9.09
C ALA A 36 5.91 21.70 9.93
N MET A 37 5.91 21.31 11.21
CA MET A 37 4.80 21.44 12.14
C MET A 37 5.27 22.10 13.45
N PRO A 38 5.66 23.39 13.43
CA PRO A 38 6.31 24.04 14.57
C PRO A 38 5.45 24.07 15.84
N ASP A 39 4.13 24.09 15.68
CA ASP A 39 3.18 24.14 16.80
C ASP A 39 2.84 22.76 17.38
N ALA A 40 3.24 21.67 16.71
CA ALA A 40 3.02 20.32 17.19
C ALA A 40 4.01 19.96 18.29
N ARG A 41 3.54 19.27 19.34
CA ARG A 41 4.41 18.67 20.36
C ARG A 41 4.71 17.24 19.95
N LEU A 42 5.92 17.01 19.43
CA LEU A 42 6.35 15.72 18.91
C LEU A 42 7.46 15.13 19.78
N SER A 43 7.42 13.80 19.97
CA SER A 43 8.48 13.05 20.64
C SER A 43 8.54 11.62 20.11
N LEU A 44 9.71 10.98 20.17
CA LEU A 44 9.79 9.54 19.90
C LEU A 44 9.13 8.74 21.02
N LYS A 45 8.41 7.67 20.65
CA LYS A 45 7.89 6.69 21.60
C LYS A 45 9.06 5.89 22.18
N GLN A 46 9.11 5.73 23.50
CA GLN A 46 10.29 5.18 24.19
C GLN A 46 10.53 3.69 23.87
N ASP A 47 9.46 2.92 23.74
CA ASP A 47 9.47 1.48 23.47
C ASP A 47 9.45 1.16 21.96
N GLU A 48 9.08 2.14 21.11
CA GLU A 48 9.05 1.98 19.65
C GLU A 48 9.71 3.19 18.97
N PRO A 49 11.03 3.17 18.75
CA PRO A 49 11.77 4.33 18.24
C PRO A 49 11.39 4.73 16.80
N LEU A 50 10.65 3.89 16.07
CA LEU A 50 10.08 4.21 14.75
C LEU A 50 8.65 4.77 14.84
N VAL A 51 8.21 5.20 16.02
CA VAL A 51 6.92 5.87 16.22
C VAL A 51 7.17 7.25 16.82
N ILE A 52 6.64 8.28 16.17
CA ILE A 52 6.59 9.64 16.72
C ILE A 52 5.19 9.85 17.29
N VAL A 53 5.14 10.23 18.56
CA VAL A 53 3.92 10.60 19.28
C VAL A 53 3.68 12.10 19.10
N GLN A 54 2.47 12.45 18.68
CA GLN A 54 1.97 13.82 18.58
C GLN A 54 0.96 14.10 19.69
N ARG A 55 1.29 15.03 20.58
CA ARG A 55 0.32 15.56 21.56
C ARG A 55 -0.38 16.78 20.99
N LYS A 56 -1.67 16.66 20.73
CA LYS A 56 -2.52 17.81 20.40
C LYS A 56 -2.99 18.50 21.68
N SER A 57 -2.93 19.83 21.70
CA SER A 57 -3.36 20.62 22.86
C SER A 57 -4.87 20.47 23.05
N GLY A 58 -5.30 20.01 24.23
CA GLY A 58 -6.72 19.82 24.56
C GLY A 58 -7.32 18.46 24.17
N GLU A 59 -6.60 17.60 23.45
CA GLU A 59 -7.04 16.22 23.18
C GLU A 59 -6.46 15.26 24.22
N ARG A 60 -7.28 14.32 24.70
CA ARG A 60 -6.86 13.27 25.64
C ARG A 60 -6.06 12.16 24.95
N GLU A 61 -6.16 12.08 23.63
CA GLU A 61 -5.52 11.05 22.82
C GLU A 61 -4.28 11.63 22.11
N GLU A 62 -3.18 10.89 22.20
CA GLU A 62 -1.98 11.17 21.42
C GLU A 62 -2.15 10.57 20.01
N GLY A 63 -1.84 11.36 18.97
CA GLY A 63 -1.70 10.86 17.61
C GLY A 63 -0.37 10.15 17.44
N GLU A 64 -0.30 9.17 16.55
CA GLU A 64 0.95 8.45 16.25
C GLU A 64 1.31 8.56 14.77
N ILE A 65 2.60 8.78 14.52
CA ILE A 65 3.21 8.83 13.21
C ILE A 65 4.16 7.64 13.10
N ASN A 66 3.80 6.67 12.27
CA ASN A 66 4.58 5.45 12.09
C ASN A 66 5.63 5.62 10.98
N LEU A 67 6.90 5.40 11.33
CA LEU A 67 8.06 5.52 10.45
C LEU A 67 8.55 4.18 9.88
N HIS A 68 7.99 3.04 10.30
CA HIS A 68 8.50 1.71 9.93
C HIS A 68 8.57 1.52 8.43
N ARG A 69 7.53 1.98 7.74
CA ARG A 69 7.40 1.78 6.30
C ARG A 69 8.40 2.58 5.49
N ILE A 70 8.58 3.85 5.81
CA ILE A 70 9.58 4.69 5.14
C ILE A 70 11.00 4.26 5.51
N HIS A 71 11.22 3.83 6.75
CA HIS A 71 12.48 3.25 7.19
C HIS A 71 12.82 1.98 6.38
N ASN A 72 11.87 1.05 6.24
CA ASN A 72 12.07 -0.18 5.47
C ASN A 72 12.35 0.10 3.99
N TYR A 73 11.61 1.03 3.38
CA TYR A 73 11.89 1.46 2.00
C TYR A 73 13.30 2.04 1.87
N CYS A 74 13.67 2.97 2.74
CA CYS A 74 14.99 3.60 2.76
C CYS A 74 16.15 2.62 3.01
N ALA A 75 15.91 1.48 3.66
CA ALA A 75 16.92 0.45 3.87
C ALA A 75 17.34 -0.26 2.57
N HIS A 76 16.52 -0.18 1.51
CA HIS A 76 16.74 -0.89 0.25
C HIS A 76 16.82 0.03 -0.97
N ALA A 77 16.35 1.28 -0.86
CA ALA A 77 16.35 2.25 -1.94
C ALA A 77 17.70 2.95 -2.14
N ALA A 78 17.93 3.55 -3.31
CA ALA A 78 19.06 4.45 -3.52
C ALA A 78 18.95 5.69 -2.63
N ALA A 79 20.09 6.29 -2.27
CA ALA A 79 20.12 7.43 -1.34
C ALA A 79 19.26 8.62 -1.80
N SER A 80 19.27 8.93 -3.10
CA SER A 80 18.42 9.98 -3.70
C SER A 80 16.93 9.70 -3.53
N ASP A 81 16.54 8.43 -3.72
CA ASP A 81 15.14 8.02 -3.70
C ASP A 81 14.61 7.99 -2.26
N CYS A 82 15.45 7.56 -1.30
CA CYS A 82 15.13 7.69 0.11
C CYS A 82 14.97 9.17 0.54
N GLU A 83 15.85 10.08 0.11
CA GLU A 83 15.70 11.51 0.42
C GLU A 83 14.41 12.10 -0.15
N ALA A 84 14.08 11.77 -1.40
CA ALA A 84 12.82 12.19 -2.01
C ALA A 84 11.61 11.66 -1.23
N ALA A 85 11.63 10.37 -0.86
CA ALA A 85 10.56 9.75 -0.07
C ALA A 85 10.42 10.39 1.33
N LYS A 86 11.53 10.76 1.99
CA LYS A 86 11.50 11.49 3.28
C LYS A 86 10.86 12.87 3.14
N ALA A 87 11.21 13.62 2.10
CA ALA A 87 10.62 14.94 1.84
C ALA A 87 9.11 14.85 1.54
N GLU A 88 8.71 13.88 0.71
CA GLU A 88 7.31 13.62 0.40
C GLU A 88 6.51 13.23 1.65
N PHE A 89 7.05 12.35 2.48
CA PHE A 89 6.43 11.93 3.74
C PHE A 89 6.16 13.11 4.68
N VAL A 90 7.16 13.98 4.87
CA VAL A 90 7.04 15.18 5.72
C VAL A 90 5.99 16.14 5.16
N THR A 91 5.96 16.31 3.84
CA THR A 91 4.95 17.13 3.16
C THR A 91 3.54 16.59 3.41
N LYS A 92 3.33 15.29 3.23
CA LYS A 92 2.02 14.65 3.40
C LYS A 92 1.51 14.71 4.84
N ILE A 93 2.39 14.56 5.83
CA ILE A 93 1.96 14.50 7.24
C ILE A 93 1.74 15.87 7.90
N SER A 94 2.37 16.91 7.34
CA SER A 94 2.23 18.29 7.83
C SER A 94 1.02 19.02 7.27
N GLN A 95 0.43 18.52 6.18
CA GLN A 95 -0.75 19.11 5.57
C GLN A 95 -2.01 18.82 6.39
N LYS A 96 -2.91 19.82 6.46
CA LYS A 96 -4.24 19.63 7.02
C LYS A 96 -4.99 18.62 6.13
N LEU A 97 -5.56 17.60 6.77
CA LEU A 97 -6.41 16.64 6.07
C LEU A 97 -7.65 17.36 5.51
N PRO A 98 -7.98 17.16 4.23
CA PRO A 98 -9.21 17.68 3.65
C PRO A 98 -10.44 17.16 4.38
N GLU A 99 -11.53 17.93 4.29
CA GLU A 99 -12.83 17.48 4.78
C GLU A 99 -13.31 16.30 3.94
N MET A 100 -13.84 15.28 4.62
CA MET A 100 -14.44 14.13 3.94
C MET A 100 -15.79 14.53 3.38
N THR A 101 -16.09 14.12 2.15
CA THR A 101 -17.39 14.36 1.52
C THR A 101 -17.92 13.06 0.91
N PRO A 102 -19.23 12.95 0.61
CA PRO A 102 -19.73 11.77 -0.11
C PRO A 102 -19.03 11.56 -1.48
N ALA A 103 -18.58 12.65 -2.12
CA ALA A 103 -17.90 12.63 -3.41
C ALA A 103 -16.43 12.15 -3.33
N SER A 104 -15.82 12.16 -2.13
CA SER A 104 -14.48 11.61 -1.91
C SER A 104 -14.51 10.10 -1.70
N LEU A 105 -15.66 9.47 -1.51
CA LEU A 105 -15.74 8.05 -1.17
C LEU A 105 -15.32 7.14 -2.35
N ARG A 106 -14.45 6.17 -2.08
CA ARG A 106 -13.95 5.15 -2.99
C ARG A 106 -13.95 3.79 -2.31
N LEU A 107 -14.00 2.72 -3.11
CA LEU A 107 -13.59 1.40 -2.67
C LEU A 107 -12.15 1.13 -3.13
N VAL A 108 -11.31 0.70 -2.19
CA VAL A 108 -9.93 0.25 -2.43
C VAL A 108 -9.79 -1.22 -2.03
N VAL A 109 -8.82 -1.93 -2.62
CA VAL A 109 -8.57 -3.33 -2.25
C VAL A 109 -7.34 -3.43 -1.35
N ARG A 110 -7.46 -4.20 -0.26
CA ARG A 110 -6.38 -4.47 0.69
C ARG A 110 -6.40 -5.93 1.09
N ASP A 111 -5.23 -6.46 1.41
CA ASP A 111 -5.09 -7.81 1.93
C ASP A 111 -5.44 -7.89 3.42
N GLN A 112 -5.47 -9.13 3.93
CA GLN A 112 -5.73 -9.43 5.32
C GLN A 112 -4.67 -8.82 6.24
N GLN A 113 -3.40 -8.82 5.84
CA GLN A 113 -2.31 -8.26 6.65
C GLN A 113 -2.52 -6.77 6.92
N TYR A 114 -3.00 -6.02 5.94
CA TYR A 114 -3.35 -4.62 6.12
C TYR A 114 -4.48 -4.43 7.13
N LEU A 115 -5.53 -5.25 7.07
CA LEU A 115 -6.62 -5.19 8.05
C LEU A 115 -6.15 -5.58 9.47
N GLU A 116 -5.28 -6.57 9.59
CA GLU A 116 -4.66 -6.96 10.86
C GLU A 116 -3.77 -5.84 11.42
N TYR A 117 -3.02 -5.15 10.57
CA TYR A 117 -2.28 -3.95 10.95
C TYR A 117 -3.20 -2.86 11.48
N LEU A 118 -4.32 -2.59 10.81
CA LEU A 118 -5.32 -1.64 11.32
C LEU A 118 -5.91 -2.09 12.66
N ASN A 119 -6.11 -3.40 12.84
CA ASN A 119 -6.62 -3.97 14.09
C ASN A 119 -5.65 -3.83 15.26
N ASN A 120 -4.36 -4.07 15.00
CA ASN A 120 -3.36 -4.07 16.06
C ASN A 120 -2.91 -2.65 16.45
N ASN A 121 -3.03 -1.69 15.53
CA ASN A 121 -2.52 -0.32 15.72
C ASN A 121 -3.63 0.74 15.81
N GLY A 122 -4.89 0.38 15.56
CA GLY A 122 -6.02 1.28 15.65
C GLY A 122 -6.56 1.40 17.08
N LYS A 123 -6.78 2.64 17.55
CA LYS A 123 -7.54 2.88 18.79
C LYS A 123 -9.04 2.62 18.51
N GLY A 124 -9.69 1.71 19.25
CA GLY A 124 -11.16 1.58 19.26
C GLY A 124 -11.83 0.26 18.83
N GLY A 125 -11.08 -0.80 18.49
CA GLY A 125 -11.65 -2.12 18.14
C GLY A 125 -12.16 -2.27 16.69
N PRO A 126 -12.53 -3.49 16.24
CA PRO A 126 -12.86 -3.83 14.83
C PRO A 126 -13.87 -2.92 14.13
N SER A 127 -14.82 -2.36 14.88
CA SER A 127 -15.88 -1.47 14.37
C SER A 127 -15.44 -0.01 14.23
N ALA A 128 -14.28 0.38 14.77
CA ALA A 128 -13.74 1.73 14.68
C ALA A 128 -12.86 1.94 13.44
N TRP A 129 -12.32 0.88 12.85
CA TRP A 129 -11.16 1.00 11.95
C TRP A 129 -11.46 1.01 10.46
N GLY A 130 -12.67 0.66 10.04
CA GLY A 130 -13.06 0.75 8.64
C GLY A 130 -14.32 -0.02 8.29
N VAL A 131 -14.96 0.39 7.21
CA VAL A 131 -16.06 -0.35 6.57
C VAL A 131 -15.47 -1.19 5.44
N PHE A 132 -15.57 -2.52 5.54
CA PHE A 132 -14.99 -3.43 4.55
C PHE A 132 -15.84 -4.68 4.32
N GLU A 133 -15.62 -5.34 3.17
CA GLU A 133 -16.26 -6.60 2.78
C GLU A 133 -15.23 -7.56 2.16
N PRO A 134 -15.26 -8.86 2.49
CA PRO A 134 -14.38 -9.84 1.87
C PRO A 134 -14.76 -10.05 0.40
N ILE A 135 -13.76 -10.02 -0.48
CA ILE A 135 -13.88 -10.34 -1.91
C ILE A 135 -13.08 -11.58 -2.31
N GLY A 136 -12.24 -12.09 -1.40
CA GLY A 136 -11.41 -13.28 -1.59
C GLY A 136 -11.10 -14.03 -0.30
N GLU A 137 -10.14 -14.94 -0.37
CA GLU A 137 -9.57 -15.68 0.76
C GLU A 137 -8.88 -14.75 1.74
N ASP A 138 -8.07 -13.81 1.24
CA ASP A 138 -7.37 -12.80 2.03
C ASP A 138 -7.56 -11.37 1.49
N LEU A 139 -8.43 -11.16 0.49
CA LEU A 139 -8.68 -9.85 -0.11
C LEU A 139 -9.99 -9.23 0.39
N TYR A 140 -9.94 -7.93 0.64
CA TYR A 140 -11.05 -7.13 1.11
C TYR A 140 -11.22 -5.87 0.27
N ALA A 141 -12.47 -5.55 -0.06
CA ALA A 141 -12.85 -4.21 -0.47
C ALA A 141 -13.02 -3.35 0.78
N VAL A 142 -12.42 -2.16 0.79
CA VAL A 142 -12.39 -1.26 1.94
C VAL A 142 -12.89 0.11 1.51
N LEU A 143 -13.79 0.69 2.30
CA LEU A 143 -14.28 2.04 2.10
C LEU A 143 -13.19 3.04 2.50
N ALA A 144 -12.84 3.92 1.56
CA ALA A 144 -11.88 4.98 1.75
C ALA A 144 -12.46 6.32 1.30
N SER A 145 -11.91 7.40 1.84
CA SER A 145 -12.07 8.75 1.32
C SER A 145 -10.78 9.13 0.63
N ASP A 146 -10.90 9.47 -0.64
CA ASP A 146 -9.84 9.94 -1.49
C ASP A 146 -10.00 11.44 -1.78
N SER A 147 -8.98 12.19 -1.40
CA SER A 147 -8.87 13.63 -1.57
C SER A 147 -7.52 13.96 -2.19
N ASP A 148 -7.38 15.17 -2.74
CA ASP A 148 -6.23 15.60 -3.54
C ASP A 148 -4.84 15.30 -2.94
N ASN A 149 -4.73 15.18 -1.61
CA ASN A 149 -3.47 14.91 -0.92
C ASN A 149 -3.53 13.72 0.07
N ALA A 150 -4.66 13.04 0.23
CA ALA A 150 -4.81 11.98 1.23
C ALA A 150 -5.88 10.95 0.87
N ILE A 151 -5.53 9.67 1.08
CA ILE A 151 -6.47 8.56 1.14
C ILE A 151 -6.60 8.14 2.60
N ARG A 152 -7.82 8.09 3.12
CA ARG A 152 -8.12 7.69 4.50
C ARG A 152 -9.15 6.57 4.52
N ILE A 153 -8.99 5.61 5.43
CA ILE A 153 -10.03 4.59 5.65
C ILE A 153 -11.24 5.25 6.34
N VAL A 154 -12.43 4.88 5.90
CA VAL A 154 -13.70 5.43 6.41
C VAL A 154 -14.25 4.48 7.45
N GLY A 155 -14.36 4.96 8.69
CA GLY A 155 -14.96 4.25 9.81
C GLY A 155 -16.43 4.64 10.04
N ASN A 156 -17.07 3.99 11.00
CA ASN A 156 -18.46 4.26 11.36
C ASN A 156 -18.68 5.69 11.89
N LYS A 157 -17.67 6.29 12.54
CA LYS A 157 -17.72 7.69 12.99
C LYS A 157 -17.82 8.64 11.80
N ASP A 158 -16.95 8.47 10.80
CA ASP A 158 -16.96 9.28 9.58
C ASP A 158 -18.30 9.15 8.84
N LEU A 159 -18.88 7.93 8.77
CA LEU A 159 -20.21 7.73 8.20
C LEU A 159 -21.29 8.52 8.95
N GLY A 160 -21.22 8.57 10.28
CA GLY A 160 -22.12 9.38 11.10
C GLY A 160 -21.99 10.88 10.82
N GLU A 161 -20.75 11.37 10.68
CA GLU A 161 -20.46 12.77 10.33
C GLU A 161 -20.96 13.13 8.92
N LEU A 162 -20.88 12.18 7.97
CA LEU A 162 -21.41 12.32 6.62
C LEU A 162 -22.95 12.16 6.54
N GLY A 163 -23.60 11.71 7.61
CA GLY A 163 -25.03 11.39 7.60
C GLY A 163 -25.39 10.23 6.68
N LEU A 164 -24.45 9.30 6.43
CA LEU A 164 -24.63 8.16 5.53
C LEU A 164 -24.74 6.85 6.29
N THR A 165 -25.63 5.98 5.82
CA THR A 165 -25.58 4.56 6.21
C THR A 165 -24.43 3.85 5.50
N ARG A 166 -23.97 2.73 6.08
CA ARG A 166 -22.98 1.85 5.44
C ARG A 166 -23.36 1.48 4.00
N GLN A 167 -24.62 1.11 3.77
CA GLN A 167 -25.10 0.70 2.46
C GLN A 167 -25.04 1.85 1.45
N GLN A 168 -25.51 3.05 1.81
CA GLN A 168 -25.45 4.22 0.94
C GLN A 168 -24.02 4.59 0.59
N ALA A 169 -23.14 4.65 1.60
CA ALA A 169 -21.73 4.95 1.40
C ALA A 169 -21.04 3.92 0.49
N TRP A 170 -21.34 2.63 0.69
CA TRP A 170 -20.80 1.56 -0.15
C TRP A 170 -21.27 1.67 -1.60
N THR A 171 -22.57 1.91 -1.83
CA THR A 171 -23.13 2.09 -3.18
C THR A 171 -22.52 3.31 -3.88
N PHE A 172 -22.38 4.45 -3.18
CA PHE A 172 -21.75 5.64 -3.75
C PHE A 172 -20.27 5.42 -4.06
N ALA A 173 -19.53 4.83 -3.13
CA ALA A 173 -18.12 4.53 -3.31
C ALA A 173 -17.88 3.58 -4.49
N ARG A 174 -18.69 2.51 -4.59
CA ARG A 174 -18.62 1.56 -5.69
C ARG A 174 -18.79 2.25 -7.04
N LYS A 175 -19.88 3.01 -7.21
CA LYS A 175 -20.14 3.72 -8.47
C LYS A 175 -19.00 4.66 -8.85
N GLN A 176 -18.52 5.47 -7.90
CA GLN A 176 -17.45 6.43 -8.14
C GLN A 176 -16.09 5.79 -8.42
N THR A 177 -15.83 4.62 -7.85
CA THR A 177 -14.64 3.82 -8.17
C THR A 177 -14.78 3.23 -9.57
N GLU A 178 -15.88 2.56 -9.88
CA GLU A 178 -16.13 1.93 -11.18
C GLU A 178 -16.03 2.92 -12.36
N GLU A 179 -16.46 4.16 -12.19
CA GLU A 179 -16.35 5.22 -13.20
C GLU A 179 -14.90 5.61 -13.55
N ARG A 180 -13.93 5.27 -12.70
CA ARG A 180 -12.49 5.55 -12.91
C ARG A 180 -11.70 4.35 -13.42
N LEU A 181 -12.26 3.14 -13.30
CA LEU A 181 -11.53 1.93 -13.62
C LEU A 181 -11.59 1.63 -15.13
N PRO A 182 -10.50 1.08 -15.70
CA PRO A 182 -10.56 0.52 -17.03
C PRO A 182 -11.49 -0.71 -17.04
N LYS A 183 -11.90 -1.13 -18.25
CA LYS A 183 -12.65 -2.38 -18.39
C LYS A 183 -11.73 -3.57 -18.20
N ILE A 184 -12.19 -4.61 -17.50
CA ILE A 184 -11.47 -5.89 -17.41
C ILE A 184 -11.32 -6.51 -18.83
N PRO A 185 -10.30 -7.36 -19.06
CA PRO A 185 -10.07 -7.89 -20.40
C PRO A 185 -11.15 -8.88 -20.81
N THR A 186 -11.35 -9.01 -22.11
CA THR A 186 -12.20 -10.04 -22.70
C THR A 186 -11.45 -11.37 -22.83
N ALA A 187 -12.20 -12.47 -23.01
CA ALA A 187 -11.62 -13.78 -23.28
C ALA A 187 -10.76 -13.81 -24.55
N GLN A 188 -11.16 -13.06 -25.58
CA GLN A 188 -10.38 -12.94 -26.82
C GLN A 188 -9.04 -12.25 -26.59
N GLN A 189 -9.03 -11.13 -25.85
CA GLN A 189 -7.79 -10.41 -25.55
C GLN A 189 -6.81 -11.30 -24.78
N LEU A 190 -7.31 -12.07 -23.79
CA LEU A 190 -6.46 -12.99 -23.03
C LEU A 190 -5.94 -14.17 -23.85
N ALA A 191 -6.70 -14.63 -24.85
CA ALA A 191 -6.24 -15.68 -25.76
C ALA A 191 -5.07 -15.21 -26.66
N GLU A 192 -4.98 -13.91 -26.94
CA GLU A 192 -3.91 -13.32 -27.73
C GLU A 192 -2.66 -13.03 -26.88
N ALA A 193 -2.84 -12.41 -25.71
CA ALA A 193 -1.73 -12.06 -24.83
C ALA A 193 -2.18 -11.82 -23.36
N PRO A 194 -1.26 -11.92 -22.39
CA PRO A 194 -1.46 -11.36 -21.06
C PRO A 194 -1.77 -9.86 -21.11
N VAL A 195 -2.56 -9.38 -20.15
CA VAL A 195 -2.95 -7.98 -20.03
C VAL A 195 -2.37 -7.40 -18.74
N ALA A 196 -1.64 -6.30 -18.88
CA ALA A 196 -1.19 -5.47 -17.76
C ALA A 196 -1.98 -4.17 -17.77
N PHE A 197 -2.56 -3.82 -16.62
CA PHE A 197 -3.10 -2.49 -16.35
C PHE A 197 -2.03 -1.71 -15.60
N GLU A 198 -1.72 -0.50 -16.07
CA GLU A 198 -0.61 0.31 -15.57
C GLU A 198 -1.00 1.79 -15.58
N ALA A 199 -0.38 2.57 -14.68
CA ALA A 199 -0.46 4.03 -14.62
C ALA A 199 -1.83 4.64 -14.26
N GLU A 200 -2.89 3.85 -14.10
CA GLU A 200 -4.14 4.31 -13.48
C GLU A 200 -4.12 4.14 -11.95
N GLU A 201 -4.83 5.00 -11.23
CA GLU A 201 -5.06 4.80 -9.80
C GLU A 201 -6.18 3.78 -9.58
N TYR A 202 -6.15 3.09 -8.43
CA TYR A 202 -7.17 2.13 -8.00
C TYR A 202 -7.25 0.85 -8.81
N LEU A 203 -6.22 0.47 -9.56
CA LEU A 203 -6.27 -0.72 -10.41
C LEU A 203 -6.59 -2.01 -9.64
N ALA A 204 -6.10 -2.15 -8.42
CA ALA A 204 -6.47 -3.28 -7.56
C ALA A 204 -8.00 -3.36 -7.31
N SER A 205 -8.73 -2.24 -7.38
CA SER A 205 -10.19 -2.21 -7.26
C SER A 205 -10.93 -2.85 -8.43
N LEU A 206 -10.25 -3.18 -9.54
CA LEU A 206 -10.81 -4.05 -10.58
C LEU A 206 -11.33 -5.37 -9.99
N LEU A 207 -10.66 -5.90 -8.96
CA LEU A 207 -11.01 -7.17 -8.32
C LEU A 207 -12.35 -7.13 -7.56
N ILE A 208 -12.97 -5.95 -7.39
CA ILE A 208 -14.25 -5.78 -6.69
C ILE A 208 -15.44 -6.22 -7.56
N ASP A 209 -15.34 -6.12 -8.89
CA ASP A 209 -16.40 -6.54 -9.83
C ASP A 209 -16.39 -8.07 -10.04
N ARG A 210 -16.77 -8.79 -8.99
CA ARG A 210 -16.78 -10.26 -8.94
C ARG A 210 -17.66 -10.89 -10.02
N ASP A 211 -18.72 -10.23 -10.46
CA ASP A 211 -19.64 -10.78 -11.47
C ASP A 211 -18.99 -10.77 -12.85
N SER A 212 -18.28 -9.71 -13.22
CA SER A 212 -17.53 -9.67 -14.47
C SER A 212 -16.35 -10.64 -14.47
N TRP A 213 -15.65 -10.79 -13.34
CA TRP A 213 -14.59 -11.78 -13.21
C TRP A 213 -15.10 -13.23 -13.23
N SER A 214 -16.28 -13.50 -12.68
CA SER A 214 -16.92 -14.81 -12.78
C SER A 214 -17.17 -15.18 -14.23
N ARG A 215 -17.80 -14.29 -15.00
CA ARG A 215 -18.09 -14.49 -16.43
C ARG A 215 -16.80 -14.70 -17.24
N LEU A 216 -15.76 -13.93 -16.96
CA LEU A 216 -14.48 -14.09 -17.63
C LEU A 216 -13.84 -15.45 -17.29
N SER A 217 -13.80 -15.83 -16.02
CA SER A 217 -13.24 -17.11 -15.58
C SER A 217 -13.98 -18.32 -16.16
N GLU A 218 -15.30 -18.23 -16.33
CA GLU A 218 -16.10 -19.26 -16.99
C GLU A 218 -15.75 -19.39 -18.48
N ALA A 219 -15.47 -18.26 -19.15
CA ALA A 219 -15.15 -18.24 -20.58
C ALA A 219 -13.74 -18.75 -20.90
N VAL A 220 -12.75 -18.44 -20.05
CA VAL A 220 -11.33 -18.78 -20.30
C VAL A 220 -10.84 -20.01 -19.54
N GLY A 221 -11.60 -20.48 -18.56
CA GLY A 221 -11.28 -21.69 -17.80
C GLY A 221 -10.46 -21.43 -16.52
N PRO A 222 -10.00 -22.53 -15.87
CA PRO A 222 -9.41 -22.46 -14.54
C PRO A 222 -8.05 -21.72 -14.52
N ASP A 223 -7.37 -21.66 -15.65
CA ASP A 223 -6.00 -21.15 -15.71
C ASP A 223 -5.91 -19.62 -15.71
N LEU A 224 -7.02 -18.89 -15.63
CA LEU A 224 -7.02 -17.46 -15.34
C LEU A 224 -6.38 -17.19 -13.98
N PHE A 225 -5.47 -16.22 -13.94
CA PHE A 225 -5.00 -15.64 -12.69
C PHE A 225 -4.89 -14.12 -12.78
N VAL A 226 -4.90 -13.50 -11.60
CA VAL A 226 -4.72 -12.06 -11.41
C VAL A 226 -3.69 -11.81 -10.31
N THR A 227 -2.85 -10.80 -10.51
CA THR A 227 -2.02 -10.21 -9.45
C THR A 227 -2.48 -8.78 -9.18
N ALA A 228 -2.41 -8.35 -7.92
CA ALA A 228 -2.70 -6.98 -7.50
C ALA A 228 -1.60 -6.53 -6.54
N VAL A 229 -0.40 -6.33 -7.09
CA VAL A 229 0.79 -6.01 -6.29
C VAL A 229 0.73 -4.58 -5.76
N SER A 230 0.14 -3.64 -6.52
CA SER A 230 -0.04 -2.25 -6.10
C SER A 230 -1.39 -1.71 -6.56
N ASP A 231 -1.78 -0.53 -6.06
CA ASP A 231 -2.97 0.19 -6.53
C ASP A 231 -2.82 0.73 -7.97
N GLN A 232 -1.65 0.55 -8.62
CA GLN A 232 -1.35 1.06 -9.95
C GLN A 232 -0.86 -0.03 -10.93
N PHE A 233 -0.94 -1.30 -10.51
CA PHE A 233 -0.53 -2.41 -11.34
C PHE A 233 -1.39 -3.65 -11.07
N VAL A 234 -2.09 -4.10 -12.10
CA VAL A 234 -2.81 -5.37 -12.10
C VAL A 234 -2.42 -6.16 -13.34
N PHE A 235 -1.98 -7.39 -13.12
CA PHE A 235 -1.61 -8.29 -14.21
C PHE A 235 -2.58 -9.45 -14.30
N VAL A 236 -3.07 -9.72 -15.51
CA VAL A 236 -4.07 -10.74 -15.81
C VAL A 236 -3.52 -11.64 -16.91
N ALA A 237 -3.50 -12.95 -16.66
CA ALA A 237 -3.05 -13.90 -17.67
C ALA A 237 -3.68 -15.27 -17.48
N MET A 238 -3.45 -16.15 -18.45
CA MET A 238 -3.73 -17.57 -18.33
C MET A 238 -2.43 -18.35 -18.17
N ARG A 239 -2.35 -19.19 -17.15
CA ARG A 239 -1.26 -20.14 -16.96
C ARG A 239 -1.73 -21.32 -16.11
N PRO A 240 -1.51 -22.57 -16.53
CA PRO A 240 -1.78 -23.75 -15.70
C PRO A 240 -0.82 -23.82 -14.52
N ASP A 241 -1.20 -24.57 -13.50
CA ASP A 241 -0.32 -24.82 -12.35
C ASP A 241 0.91 -25.66 -12.78
N GLY A 242 2.03 -25.43 -12.11
CA GLY A 242 3.31 -26.10 -12.39
C GLY A 242 4.51 -25.27 -11.97
N THR A 243 5.71 -25.80 -12.15
CA THR A 243 6.96 -25.20 -11.65
C THR A 243 7.16 -23.74 -12.10
N SER A 244 6.87 -23.42 -13.36
CA SER A 244 7.01 -22.06 -13.88
C SER A 244 5.99 -21.08 -13.30
N PHE A 245 4.83 -21.57 -12.85
CA PHE A 245 3.84 -20.76 -12.13
C PHE A 245 4.26 -20.57 -10.67
N ASP A 246 4.84 -21.58 -10.02
CA ASP A 246 5.37 -21.47 -8.66
C ASP A 246 6.58 -20.51 -8.58
N GLU A 247 7.44 -20.51 -9.59
CA GLU A 247 8.50 -19.52 -9.73
C GLU A 247 7.93 -18.11 -9.89
N PHE A 248 6.86 -17.97 -10.68
CA PHE A 248 6.20 -16.69 -10.86
C PHE A 248 5.56 -16.17 -9.57
N LYS A 249 4.98 -17.03 -8.71
CA LYS A 249 4.49 -16.64 -7.37
C LYS A 249 5.61 -15.97 -6.53
N LYS A 250 6.84 -16.49 -6.61
CA LYS A 250 8.00 -15.89 -5.91
C LYS A 250 8.37 -14.52 -6.46
N VAL A 251 8.29 -14.34 -7.78
CA VAL A 251 8.53 -13.04 -8.43
C VAL A 251 7.51 -12.00 -7.94
N VAL A 252 6.23 -12.36 -7.89
CA VAL A 252 5.16 -11.47 -7.40
C VAL A 252 5.37 -11.09 -5.94
N ALA A 253 5.71 -12.04 -5.08
CA ALA A 253 6.00 -11.76 -3.68
C ALA A 253 7.21 -10.83 -3.50
N ASN A 254 8.27 -11.03 -4.29
CA ASN A 254 9.45 -10.17 -4.24
C ASN A 254 9.16 -8.75 -4.77
N ASP A 255 8.37 -8.63 -5.83
CA ASP A 255 7.93 -7.33 -6.35
C ASP A 255 7.12 -6.58 -5.29
N CYS A 256 6.12 -7.23 -4.68
CA CYS A 256 5.37 -6.69 -3.55
C CYS A 256 6.28 -6.19 -2.42
N ALA A 257 7.28 -6.99 -2.00
CA ALA A 257 8.19 -6.60 -0.94
C ALA A 257 9.05 -5.36 -1.27
N ALA A 258 9.32 -5.11 -2.56
CA ALA A 258 10.04 -3.94 -3.03
C ALA A 258 9.15 -2.69 -3.17
N GLN A 259 7.83 -2.86 -3.26
CA GLN A 259 6.90 -1.74 -3.39
C GLN A 259 6.80 -0.93 -2.10
N GLN A 260 6.70 0.40 -2.24
CA GLN A 260 6.31 1.23 -1.10
C GLN A 260 4.91 0.86 -0.62
N ARG A 261 3.92 0.70 -1.50
CA ARG A 261 2.51 0.39 -1.20
C ARG A 261 2.13 -0.95 -1.82
N CYS A 262 2.58 -2.06 -1.23
CA CYS A 262 2.04 -3.34 -1.65
C CYS A 262 0.56 -3.47 -1.24
N VAL A 263 -0.26 -3.99 -2.16
CA VAL A 263 -1.65 -4.37 -1.91
C VAL A 263 -1.76 -5.83 -1.49
N SER A 264 -1.11 -6.74 -2.24
CA SER A 264 -1.02 -8.16 -1.89
C SER A 264 0.20 -8.82 -2.55
N PRO A 265 0.91 -9.74 -1.85
CA PRO A 265 1.99 -10.54 -2.41
C PRO A 265 1.49 -11.76 -3.21
N ASN A 266 0.18 -11.97 -3.34
CA ASN A 266 -0.38 -13.26 -3.76
C ASN A 266 -0.82 -13.35 -5.24
N ILE A 267 -0.71 -14.60 -5.69
CA ILE A 267 -1.41 -15.31 -6.77
C ILE A 267 -2.93 -15.41 -6.63
N TYR A 268 -3.82 -14.81 -7.45
CA TYR A 268 -5.26 -15.06 -7.33
C TYR A 268 -5.89 -15.83 -8.49
N ARG A 269 -6.70 -16.85 -8.18
CA ARG A 269 -7.63 -17.52 -9.09
C ARG A 269 -9.06 -17.11 -8.73
N PHE A 270 -9.93 -16.89 -9.72
CA PHE A 270 -11.35 -16.68 -9.42
C PHE A 270 -12.09 -18.03 -9.33
N ARG A 271 -12.70 -18.34 -8.18
CA ARG A 271 -13.40 -19.60 -7.92
C ARG A 271 -14.58 -19.42 -6.99
N GLY A 272 -15.75 -19.96 -7.36
CA GLY A 272 -16.93 -19.94 -6.50
C GLY A 272 -17.36 -18.53 -6.07
N GLY A 273 -17.26 -17.55 -6.98
CA GLY A 273 -17.64 -16.16 -6.73
C GLY A 273 -16.67 -15.35 -5.87
N LYS A 274 -15.42 -15.82 -5.68
CA LYS A 274 -14.40 -15.13 -4.89
C LYS A 274 -12.99 -15.37 -5.42
N TRP A 275 -12.07 -14.50 -5.02
CA TRP A 275 -10.63 -14.68 -5.26
C TRP A 275 -10.05 -15.69 -4.28
N MET A 276 -9.41 -16.74 -4.80
CA MET A 276 -8.73 -17.76 -4.01
C MET A 276 -7.24 -17.66 -4.26
N ILE A 277 -6.42 -17.84 -3.22
CA ILE A 277 -4.97 -17.85 -3.40
C ILE A 277 -4.61 -19.06 -4.26
N ALA A 278 -3.82 -18.84 -5.30
CA ALA A 278 -3.30 -19.86 -6.18
C ALA A 278 -2.22 -20.66 -5.41
N ARG A 279 -2.59 -21.84 -4.90
CA ARG A 279 -1.71 -22.71 -4.11
C ARG A 279 -0.72 -23.44 -4.99
#